data_AF-A0AA35WD46-F1
#
_entry.id   AF-A0AA35WD46-F1
#
_cell.length_a   1.000
_cell.length_b   1.000
_cell.length_c   1.000
_cell.angle_alpha   90.00
_cell.angle_beta   90.00
_cell.angle_gamma   90.00
#
_symmetry.space_group_name_H-M   'P 1'
#
loop_
_entity.id
_entity.type
_entity.pdbx_description
1 polymer ?
#
loop_
_entity_poly.entity_id
_entity_poly.type
_entity_poly.pdbx_seq_one_letter_code
_entity_poly.pdbx_strand_id
1 'polypeptide(L)'
;MLGEKVCYGGFYLWQQAGTADHQSREREERIQASLKEREREVQMSRSAQEKEWGRERDQLRRSEALQQFKAMLADTIRSTGVPWNDARRQLRQDSRWASMGLLEADEKEKLYQEHCDSLVEKKRLQFRRLLEETSQISLVMPWKKARKLIREDPRYKNFSESDHV
;
A
#
# COMPACT_ATOMS: atom_id res chain seq x y z
N MET A 1 -7.77 18.86 93.18
CA MET A 1 -8.35 18.48 91.86
C MET A 1 -8.17 19.65 90.91
N LEU A 2 -7.91 19.36 89.63
CA LEU A 2 -7.72 20.27 88.49
C LEU A 2 -6.25 20.62 88.20
N GLY A 3 -5.65 19.91 87.24
CA GLY A 3 -4.31 20.20 86.72
C GLY A 3 -3.88 19.41 85.48
N GLU A 4 -4.50 18.27 85.16
CA GLU A 4 -4.06 17.40 84.03
C GLU A 4 -4.95 17.47 82.78
N LYS A 5 -5.37 18.66 82.35
CA LYS A 5 -6.21 18.79 81.12
C LYS A 5 -5.61 19.61 79.98
N VAL A 6 -4.34 20.00 80.05
CA VAL A 6 -3.71 20.80 78.98
C VAL A 6 -2.79 19.99 78.04
N CYS A 7 -2.31 18.80 78.43
CA CYS A 7 -1.44 17.99 77.56
C CYS A 7 -2.17 17.15 76.52
N TYR A 8 -3.43 16.75 76.76
CA TYR A 8 -4.16 15.91 75.79
C TYR A 8 -4.66 16.71 74.57
N GLY A 9 -5.10 17.95 74.75
CA GLY A 9 -5.62 18.78 73.64
C GLY A 9 -4.59 19.07 72.55
N GLY A 10 -3.34 19.39 72.92
CA GLY A 10 -2.25 19.62 71.97
C GLY A 10 -1.80 18.36 71.24
N PHE A 11 -1.80 17.20 71.92
CA PHE A 11 -1.49 15.91 71.31
C PHE A 11 -2.53 15.48 70.27
N TYR A 12 -3.83 15.62 70.57
CA TYR A 12 -4.90 15.33 69.61
C TYR A 12 -4.89 16.27 68.40
N LEU A 13 -4.59 17.56 68.59
CA LEU A 13 -4.48 18.53 67.48
C LEU A 13 -3.24 18.26 66.60
N TRP A 14 -2.10 17.90 67.18
CA TRP A 14 -0.91 17.52 66.42
C TRP A 14 -1.11 16.18 65.67
N GLN A 15 -1.80 15.22 66.30
CA GLN A 15 -2.19 13.97 65.65
C GLN A 15 -3.16 14.21 64.49
N GLN A 16 -4.17 15.08 64.67
CA GLN A 16 -5.10 15.48 63.61
C GLN A 16 -4.43 16.27 62.49
N ALA A 17 -3.48 17.15 62.82
CA ALA A 17 -2.70 17.90 61.83
C ALA A 17 -1.77 16.98 61.03
N GLY A 18 -1.12 16.01 61.68
CA GLY A 18 -0.28 15.00 61.02
C GLY A 18 -1.08 14.05 60.11
N THR A 19 -2.29 13.65 60.52
CA THR A 19 -3.17 12.84 59.66
C THR A 19 -3.75 13.64 58.50
N ALA A 20 -4.08 14.92 58.70
CA ALA A 20 -4.55 15.81 57.64
C ALA A 20 -3.45 16.09 56.59
N ASP A 21 -2.21 16.32 57.02
CA ASP A 21 -1.05 16.47 56.13
C ASP A 21 -0.78 15.20 55.31
N HIS A 22 -0.82 14.02 55.97
CA HIS A 22 -0.70 12.74 55.28
C HIS A 22 -1.80 12.52 54.24
N GLN A 23 -3.06 12.86 54.57
CA GLN A 23 -4.18 12.75 53.62
C GLN A 23 -4.08 13.75 52.47
N SER A 24 -3.52 14.95 52.68
CA SER A 24 -3.29 15.92 51.60
C SER A 24 -2.25 15.42 50.61
N ARG A 25 -1.11 14.93 51.13
CA ARG A 25 -0.03 14.36 50.32
C ARG A 25 -0.51 13.16 49.52
N GLU A 26 -1.28 12.26 50.14
CA GLU A 26 -1.83 11.09 49.44
C GLU A 26 -2.80 11.50 48.31
N ARG A 27 -3.61 12.56 48.51
CA ARG A 27 -4.48 13.09 47.44
C ARG A 27 -3.66 13.73 46.31
N GLU A 28 -2.64 14.50 46.65
CA GLU A 28 -1.73 15.12 45.67
C GLU A 28 -0.97 14.08 44.87
N GLU A 29 -0.45 13.03 45.51
CA GLU A 29 0.23 11.90 44.86
C GLU A 29 -0.73 11.14 43.92
N ARG A 30 -1.98 10.90 44.34
CA ARG A 30 -3.01 10.27 43.48
C ARG A 30 -3.35 11.14 42.28
N ILE A 31 -3.48 12.45 42.46
CA ILE A 31 -3.74 13.40 41.37
C ILE A 31 -2.54 13.45 40.40
N GLN A 32 -1.31 13.55 40.92
CA GLN A 32 -0.09 13.55 40.11
C GLN A 32 0.09 12.23 39.36
N ALA A 33 -0.19 11.09 39.99
CA ALA A 33 -0.15 9.78 39.34
C ALA A 33 -1.17 9.70 38.19
N SER A 34 -2.40 10.18 38.41
CA SER A 34 -3.45 10.22 37.39
C SER A 34 -3.09 11.14 36.22
N LEU A 35 -2.56 12.34 36.49
CA LEU A 35 -2.11 13.27 35.45
C LEU A 35 -0.95 12.69 34.63
N LYS A 36 0.03 12.07 35.30
CA LYS A 36 1.18 11.44 34.65
C LYS A 36 0.77 10.27 33.79
N GLU A 37 -0.19 9.46 34.26
CA GLU A 37 -0.68 8.32 33.48
C GLU A 37 -1.45 8.78 32.24
N ARG A 38 -2.32 9.78 32.39
CA ARG A 38 -3.03 10.37 31.26
C ARG A 38 -2.09 11.01 30.25
N GLU A 39 -1.05 11.71 30.71
CA GLU A 39 -0.04 12.31 29.83
C GLU A 39 0.71 11.22 29.04
N ARG A 40 1.06 10.11 29.68
CA ARG A 40 1.65 8.94 29.00
C ARG A 40 0.72 8.36 27.96
N GLU A 41 -0.57 8.18 28.26
CA GLU A 41 -1.56 7.68 27.30
C GLU A 41 -1.68 8.60 26.08
N VAL A 42 -1.77 9.92 26.30
CA VAL A 42 -1.80 10.91 25.22
C VAL A 42 -0.54 10.85 24.38
N GLN A 43 0.63 10.76 25.01
CA GLN A 43 1.91 10.69 24.31
C GLN A 43 2.04 9.40 23.49
N MET A 44 1.63 8.27 24.06
CA MET A 44 1.61 6.98 23.35
C MET A 44 0.67 7.02 22.16
N SER A 45 -0.56 7.54 22.33
CA SER A 45 -1.55 7.69 21.26
C SER A 45 -1.02 8.57 20.12
N ARG A 46 -0.46 9.74 20.44
CA ARG A 46 0.18 10.63 19.44
C ARG A 46 1.30 9.94 18.69
N SER A 47 2.21 9.26 19.40
CA SER A 47 3.32 8.55 18.77
C SER A 47 2.86 7.39 17.88
N ALA A 48 1.77 6.71 18.25
CA ALA A 48 1.18 5.65 17.45
C ALA A 48 0.56 6.22 16.17
N GLN A 49 -0.18 7.32 16.29
CA GLN A 49 -0.80 8.02 15.17
C GLN A 49 0.25 8.56 14.18
N GLU A 50 1.33 9.18 14.66
CA GLU A 50 2.43 9.66 13.82
C GLU A 50 3.11 8.51 13.05
N LYS A 51 3.31 7.36 13.70
CA LYS A 51 3.86 6.17 13.05
C LYS A 51 2.91 5.59 12.01
N GLU A 52 1.61 5.60 12.27
CA GLU A 52 0.59 5.15 11.33
C GLU A 52 0.55 6.04 10.09
N TRP A 53 0.47 7.36 10.28
CA TRP A 53 0.53 8.33 9.18
C TRP A 53 1.83 8.25 8.39
N GLY A 54 2.96 8.02 9.06
CA GLY A 54 4.24 7.79 8.40
C GLY A 54 4.20 6.58 7.47
N ARG A 55 3.68 5.45 7.96
CA ARG A 55 3.51 4.22 7.16
C ARG A 55 2.58 4.43 5.98
N GLU A 56 1.45 5.08 6.19
CA GLU A 56 0.46 5.35 5.15
C GLU A 56 1.06 6.23 4.04
N ARG A 57 1.76 7.30 4.40
CA ARG A 57 2.43 8.18 3.44
C ARG A 57 3.48 7.43 2.62
N ASP A 58 4.28 6.58 3.24
CA ASP A 58 5.32 5.83 2.53
C ASP A 58 4.71 4.76 1.63
N GLN A 59 3.60 4.13 2.05
CA GLN A 59 2.80 3.24 1.20
C GLN A 59 2.21 3.97 0.00
N LEU A 60 1.64 5.17 0.19
CA LEU A 60 1.10 5.98 -0.89
C LEU A 60 2.19 6.31 -1.91
N ARG A 61 3.34 6.82 -1.47
CA ARG A 61 4.50 7.11 -2.33
C ARG A 61 4.95 5.88 -3.13
N ARG A 62 5.02 4.72 -2.48
CA ARG A 62 5.36 3.46 -3.15
C ARG A 62 4.30 3.06 -4.18
N SER A 63 3.02 3.16 -3.83
CA SER A 63 1.92 2.83 -4.72
C SER A 63 1.86 3.75 -5.95
N GLU A 64 2.17 5.04 -5.77
CA GLU A 64 2.26 6.02 -6.85
C GLU A 64 3.40 5.67 -7.81
N ALA A 65 4.57 5.32 -7.28
CA ALA A 65 5.71 4.87 -8.09
C ALA A 65 5.36 3.61 -8.92
N LEU A 66 4.65 2.65 -8.32
CA LEU A 66 4.16 1.47 -9.02
C LEU A 66 3.21 1.81 -10.17
N GLN A 67 2.25 2.71 -9.93
CA GLN A 67 1.30 3.13 -10.96
C GLN A 67 1.99 3.90 -12.10
N GLN A 68 2.93 4.78 -11.77
CA GLN A 68 3.72 5.51 -12.75
C GLN A 68 4.55 4.57 -13.62
N PHE A 69 5.17 3.55 -13.02
CA PHE A 69 5.92 2.54 -13.77
C PHE A 69 5.00 1.71 -14.68
N LYS A 70 3.84 1.28 -14.19
CA LYS A 70 2.84 0.57 -15.01
C LYS A 70 2.33 1.41 -16.18
N ALA A 71 2.12 2.71 -15.98
CA ALA A 71 1.74 3.63 -17.05
C ALA A 71 2.84 3.74 -18.11
N MET A 72 4.10 3.89 -17.70
CA MET A 72 5.24 3.91 -18.61
C MET A 72 5.37 2.61 -19.41
N LEU A 73 5.16 1.46 -18.77
CA LEU A 73 5.13 0.16 -19.47
C LEU A 73 4.03 0.13 -20.53
N ALA A 74 2.83 0.63 -20.22
CA ALA A 74 1.73 0.68 -21.17
C ALA A 74 2.00 1.61 -22.37
N ASP A 75 2.69 2.72 -22.16
CA ASP A 75 3.03 3.68 -23.22
C ASP A 75 4.11 3.11 -24.17
N THR A 76 5.18 2.55 -23.60
CA THR A 76 6.40 2.15 -24.33
C THR A 76 6.35 0.71 -24.81
N ILE A 77 5.87 -0.23 -23.99
CA ILE A 77 5.90 -1.67 -24.28
C ILE A 77 4.54 -2.13 -24.80
N ARG A 78 4.44 -2.28 -26.12
CA ARG A 78 3.23 -2.77 -26.82
C ARG A 78 3.34 -4.22 -27.29
N SER A 79 4.56 -4.74 -27.38
CA SER A 79 4.87 -6.11 -27.80
C SER A 79 5.47 -6.90 -26.65
N THR A 80 5.10 -8.18 -26.56
CA THR A 80 5.47 -9.10 -25.47
C THR A 80 6.69 -9.95 -25.80
N GLY A 81 7.19 -9.91 -27.04
CA GLY A 81 8.34 -10.68 -27.50
C GLY A 81 9.71 -10.05 -27.19
N VAL A 82 9.75 -8.94 -26.45
CA VAL A 82 11.01 -8.26 -26.11
C VAL A 82 11.55 -8.85 -24.81
N PRO A 83 12.82 -9.28 -24.72
CA PRO A 83 13.40 -9.71 -23.47
C PRO A 83 13.56 -8.52 -22.52
N TRP A 84 13.48 -8.74 -21.21
CA TRP A 84 13.56 -7.68 -20.20
C TRP A 84 14.79 -6.78 -20.38
N ASN A 85 15.95 -7.35 -20.72
CA ASN A 85 17.17 -6.57 -20.92
C ASN A 85 17.03 -5.49 -22.00
N ASP A 86 16.34 -5.78 -23.10
CA ASP A 86 16.16 -4.85 -24.21
C ASP A 86 15.00 -3.90 -23.94
N ALA A 87 13.91 -4.38 -23.32
CA ALA A 87 12.84 -3.53 -22.82
C ALA A 87 13.38 -2.50 -21.82
N ARG A 88 14.24 -2.92 -20.89
CA ARG A 88 14.90 -2.05 -19.91
C ARG A 88 15.79 -1.00 -20.58
N ARG A 89 16.48 -1.32 -21.69
CA ARG A 89 17.25 -0.32 -22.45
C ARG A 89 16.33 0.76 -23.03
N GLN A 90 15.18 0.37 -23.57
CA GLN A 90 14.18 1.32 -24.10
C GLN A 90 13.58 2.18 -22.99
N LEU A 91 13.18 1.58 -21.87
CA LEU A 91 12.59 2.29 -20.74
C LEU A 91 13.56 3.29 -20.10
N ARG A 92 14.88 3.01 -20.11
CA ARG A 92 15.91 3.94 -19.61
C ARG A 92 16.05 5.21 -20.44
N GLN A 93 15.58 5.22 -21.69
CA GLN A 93 15.59 6.42 -22.53
C GLN A 93 14.48 7.40 -22.14
N ASP A 94 13.46 6.95 -21.40
CA ASP A 94 12.38 7.79 -20.91
C ASP A 94 12.88 8.70 -19.77
N SER A 95 12.55 10.00 -19.83
CA SER A 95 12.92 10.98 -18.81
C SER A 95 12.36 10.63 -17.43
N ARG A 96 11.23 9.91 -17.38
CA ARG A 96 10.57 9.43 -16.15
C ARG A 96 11.32 8.28 -15.48
N TRP A 97 12.26 7.62 -16.16
CA TRP A 97 13.00 6.48 -15.57
C TRP A 97 13.77 6.88 -14.31
N ALA A 98 14.34 8.09 -14.31
CA ALA A 98 15.12 8.60 -13.18
C ALA A 98 14.27 8.84 -11.92
N SER A 99 12.98 9.20 -12.07
CA SER A 99 12.08 9.40 -10.94
C SER A 99 11.54 8.09 -10.35
N MET A 100 11.74 6.94 -11.01
CA MET A 100 11.36 5.60 -10.51
C MET A 100 12.42 4.97 -9.59
N GLY A 101 13.24 5.79 -8.91
CA GLY A 101 14.31 5.33 -8.02
C GLY A 101 13.82 4.58 -6.77
N LEU A 102 12.53 4.70 -6.42
CA LEU A 102 11.92 4.02 -5.26
C LEU A 102 11.66 2.52 -5.49
N LEU A 103 11.64 2.08 -6.74
CA LEU A 103 11.40 0.69 -7.12
C LEU A 103 12.73 -0.03 -7.39
N GLU A 104 12.88 -1.20 -6.78
CA GLU A 104 14.04 -2.06 -6.94
C GLU A 104 14.12 -2.66 -8.36
N ALA A 105 15.30 -3.13 -8.75
CA ALA A 105 15.51 -3.69 -10.09
C ALA A 105 14.64 -4.93 -10.34
N ASP A 106 14.57 -5.85 -9.38
CA ASP A 106 13.79 -7.09 -9.47
C ASP A 106 12.28 -6.81 -9.51
N GLU A 107 11.84 -5.78 -8.78
CA GLU A 107 10.44 -5.36 -8.77
C GLU A 107 10.01 -4.80 -10.13
N LYS A 108 10.89 -4.02 -10.78
CA LYS A 108 10.66 -3.52 -12.14
C LYS A 108 10.56 -4.66 -13.16
N GLU A 109 11.40 -5.68 -13.03
CA GLU A 109 11.35 -6.87 -13.90
C GLU A 109 10.06 -7.67 -13.68
N LYS A 110 9.64 -7.87 -12.43
CA LYS A 110 8.38 -8.53 -12.12
C LYS A 110 7.19 -7.77 -12.73
N LEU A 111 7.15 -6.45 -12.57
CA LEU A 111 6.09 -5.60 -13.15
C LEU A 111 6.08 -5.65 -14.68
N TYR A 112 7.25 -5.77 -15.31
CA TYR A 112 7.36 -5.98 -16.74
C TYR A 112 6.73 -7.31 -17.15
N GLN A 113 7.06 -8.40 -16.46
CA GLN A 113 6.48 -9.72 -16.76
C GLN A 113 4.96 -9.72 -16.56
N GLU A 114 4.45 -9.14 -15.47
CA GLU A 114 3.01 -8.98 -15.22
C GLU A 114 2.32 -8.19 -16.35
N HIS A 115 2.97 -7.15 -16.86
CA HIS A 115 2.46 -6.37 -17.99
C HIS A 115 2.43 -7.19 -19.27
N CYS A 116 3.48 -7.96 -19.56
CA CYS A 116 3.52 -8.86 -20.71
C CYS A 116 2.41 -9.90 -20.65
N ASP A 117 2.21 -10.54 -19.49
CA ASP A 117 1.14 -11.51 -19.27
C ASP A 117 -0.24 -10.86 -19.47
N SER A 118 -0.44 -9.64 -18.96
CA SER A 118 -1.66 -8.86 -19.17
C SER A 118 -1.93 -8.55 -20.64
N LEU A 119 -0.88 -8.23 -21.42
CA LEU A 119 -1.00 -7.98 -22.86
C LEU A 119 -1.38 -9.25 -23.62
N VAL A 120 -0.78 -10.40 -23.29
CA VAL A 120 -1.13 -11.70 -23.87
C VAL A 120 -2.60 -12.02 -23.60
N GLU A 121 -3.04 -11.87 -22.35
CA GLU A 121 -4.42 -12.17 -21.98
C GLU A 121 -5.43 -11.24 -22.66
N LYS A 122 -5.12 -9.93 -22.75
CA LYS A 122 -5.93 -8.98 -23.52
C LYS A 122 -6.05 -9.37 -24.99
N LYS A 123 -4.95 -9.79 -25.62
CA LYS A 123 -4.95 -10.24 -27.02
C LYS A 123 -5.79 -11.51 -27.21
N ARG A 124 -5.66 -12.49 -26.30
CA ARG A 124 -6.50 -13.71 -26.29
C ARG A 124 -7.97 -13.38 -26.16
N LEU A 125 -8.33 -12.49 -25.24
CA LEU A 125 -9.71 -12.06 -25.04
C LEU A 125 -10.29 -11.39 -26.29
N GLN A 126 -9.53 -10.50 -26.93
CA GLN A 126 -9.94 -9.83 -28.17
C GLN A 126 -10.10 -10.80 -29.32
N PHE A 127 -9.20 -11.78 -29.43
CA PHE A 127 -9.31 -12.84 -30.43
C PHE A 127 -10.53 -13.74 -30.19
N ARG A 128 -10.81 -14.10 -28.93
CA ARG A 128 -12.03 -14.85 -28.58
C ARG A 128 -13.30 -14.08 -28.95
N ARG A 129 -13.36 -12.78 -28.62
CA ARG A 129 -14.49 -11.91 -29.00
C ARG A 129 -14.69 -11.84 -30.51
N LEU A 130 -13.60 -11.74 -31.28
CA LEU A 130 -13.65 -11.77 -32.74
C LEU A 130 -14.29 -13.07 -33.26
N LEU A 131 -13.92 -14.22 -32.69
CA LEU A 131 -14.51 -15.51 -33.08
C LEU A 131 -16.00 -15.59 -32.73
N GLU A 132 -16.40 -15.05 -31.57
CA GLU A 132 -17.80 -14.99 -31.13
C GLU A 132 -18.67 -14.07 -32.01
N GLU A 133 -18.14 -12.93 -32.44
CA GLU A 133 -18.82 -11.99 -33.33
C GLU A 133 -18.96 -12.54 -34.76
N THR A 134 -18.06 -13.44 -35.18
CA THR A 134 -18.06 -14.01 -36.53
C THR A 134 -19.03 -15.20 -36.61
N SER A 135 -20.33 -14.93 -36.70
CA SER A 135 -21.42 -15.93 -36.77
C SER A 135 -21.30 -16.97 -37.89
N GLN A 136 -20.49 -16.68 -38.91
CA GLN A 136 -20.17 -17.59 -40.02
C GLN A 136 -19.27 -18.76 -39.60
N ILE A 137 -18.56 -18.64 -38.46
CA ILE A 137 -17.71 -19.70 -37.92
C ILE A 137 -18.60 -20.73 -37.21
N SER A 138 -18.68 -21.92 -37.79
CA SER A 138 -19.38 -23.06 -37.20
C SER A 138 -18.40 -24.01 -36.51
N LEU A 139 -18.86 -24.74 -35.49
CA LEU A 139 -18.07 -25.73 -34.75
C LEU A 139 -17.40 -26.79 -35.65
N VAL A 140 -18.06 -27.18 -36.74
CA VAL A 140 -17.55 -28.19 -37.69
C VAL A 140 -16.68 -27.60 -38.80
N MET A 141 -16.50 -26.28 -38.83
CA MET A 141 -15.74 -25.61 -39.88
C MET A 141 -14.24 -25.84 -39.70
N PRO A 142 -13.51 -26.31 -40.74
CA PRO A 142 -12.05 -26.38 -40.68
C PRO A 142 -11.43 -25.00 -40.44
N TRP A 143 -10.40 -24.93 -39.59
CA TRP A 143 -9.70 -23.67 -39.29
C TRP A 143 -9.23 -22.91 -40.52
N LYS A 144 -8.78 -23.60 -41.59
CA LYS A 144 -8.39 -22.95 -42.85
C LYS A 144 -9.51 -22.10 -43.48
N LYS A 145 -10.77 -22.49 -43.32
CA LYS A 145 -11.92 -21.70 -43.80
C LYS A 145 -12.24 -20.55 -42.84
N ALA A 146 -12.29 -20.83 -41.53
CA ALA A 146 -12.52 -19.81 -40.51
C ALA A 146 -11.47 -18.68 -40.57
N ARG A 147 -10.18 -19.04 -40.72
CA ARG A 147 -9.06 -18.11 -40.88
C ARG A 147 -9.26 -17.14 -42.04
N LYS A 148 -9.85 -17.57 -43.17
CA LYS A 148 -10.11 -16.68 -44.32
C LYS A 148 -11.11 -15.57 -43.99
N LEU A 149 -12.04 -15.83 -43.07
CA LEU A 149 -13.07 -14.87 -42.66
C LEU A 149 -12.51 -13.79 -41.74
N ILE A 150 -11.53 -14.14 -40.90
CA ILE A 150 -10.98 -13.25 -39.87
C ILE A 150 -9.60 -12.67 -40.21
N ARG A 151 -8.97 -13.10 -41.33
CA ARG A 151 -7.59 -12.73 -41.67
C ARG A 151 -7.37 -11.22 -41.77
N GLU A 152 -8.38 -10.50 -42.23
CA GLU A 152 -8.29 -9.06 -42.42
C GLU A 152 -8.55 -8.26 -41.15
N ASP A 153 -9.12 -8.87 -40.10
CA ASP A 153 -9.42 -8.19 -38.85
C ASP A 153 -8.11 -7.82 -38.11
N PRO A 154 -7.93 -6.55 -37.68
CA PRO A 154 -6.75 -6.12 -36.93
C PRO A 154 -6.50 -6.92 -35.65
N ARG A 155 -7.56 -7.40 -34.98
CA ARG A 155 -7.45 -8.22 -33.75
C ARG A 155 -6.77 -9.56 -34.04
N TYR A 156 -6.99 -10.13 -35.22
CA TYR A 156 -6.30 -11.35 -35.65
C TYR A 156 -4.84 -11.09 -36.03
N LYS A 157 -4.57 -10.01 -36.78
CA LYS A 157 -3.19 -9.62 -37.15
C LYS A 157 -2.34 -9.38 -35.91
N ASN A 158 -2.85 -8.60 -34.96
CA ASN A 158 -2.17 -8.28 -33.68
C ASN A 158 -1.94 -9.51 -32.79
N PHE A 159 -2.82 -10.52 -32.86
CA PHE A 159 -2.65 -11.78 -32.14
C PHE A 159 -1.56 -12.63 -32.80
N SER A 160 -1.62 -12.79 -34.13
CA SER A 160 -0.68 -13.61 -34.90
C SER A 160 0.75 -13.09 -34.90
N GLU A 161 0.96 -11.78 -34.92
CA GLU A 161 2.30 -11.16 -34.89
C GLU A 161 3.02 -11.37 -33.56
N SER A 162 2.29 -11.66 -32.47
CA SER A 162 2.87 -11.91 -31.15
C SER A 162 3.13 -13.38 -30.85
N ASP A 163 2.48 -14.31 -31.53
CA ASP A 163 2.71 -15.76 -31.40
C ASP A 163 3.93 -16.26 -32.23
N HIS A 164 4.55 -15.38 -33.03
CA HIS A 164 5.69 -15.72 -33.90
C HIS A 164 7.07 -15.39 -33.32
N VAL A 165 7.18 -15.23 -31.99
CA VAL A 165 8.46 -15.02 -31.28
C VAL A 165 8.61 -16.05 -30.17
#